data_AF-A0A0A3IWL5-F1
#
_entry.id   AF-A0A0A3IWL5-F1
#
_cell.length_a   1.000
_cell.length_b   1.000
_cell.length_c   1.000
_cell.angle_alpha   90.00
_cell.angle_beta   90.00
_cell.angle_gamma   90.00
#
_symmetry.space_group_name_H-M   'P 1'
#
loop_
_entity.id
_entity.type
_entity.pdbx_description
1 polymer ?
#
loop_
_entity_poly.entity_id
_entity_poly.type
_entity_poly.pdbx_seq_one_letter_code
_entity_poly.pdbx_strand_id
1 'polypeptide(L)'
;MAKKLDEKIGGKGAGNSRLPDHMLGKNDADPFRDIYGPGRLSHPEEWESIIKKTKEAGVEVRILDRDIMAYAPKGNGPGQLNIYENASISALRHEYQHFLDDMSKGYPKLEVTYEFKNRIIMELRAYMVEIKEAERIGNKALAEQLWNNYRAERQYLIDAFGPINE
;
A
#
# COMPACT_ATOMS: atom_id res chain seq x y z
N MET A 1 32.76 -31.22 -45.88
CA MET A 1 33.94 -31.39 -45.00
C MET A 1 34.04 -30.12 -44.16
N ALA A 2 33.58 -30.07 -42.90
CA ALA A 2 34.09 -30.66 -41.65
C ALA A 2 35.39 -30.03 -41.11
N LYS A 3 35.23 -29.30 -39.97
CA LYS A 3 36.12 -29.17 -38.77
C LYS A 3 37.44 -28.37 -38.94
N LYS A 4 37.94 -27.56 -37.98
CA LYS A 4 37.82 -27.37 -36.51
C LYS A 4 38.28 -25.91 -36.20
N LEU A 5 37.63 -25.16 -35.31
CA LEU A 5 37.89 -25.00 -33.85
C LEU A 5 39.30 -24.49 -33.51
N ASP A 6 39.35 -23.27 -32.97
CA ASP A 6 40.16 -22.96 -31.78
C ASP A 6 39.34 -22.08 -30.83
N GLU A 7 39.04 -22.64 -29.66
CA GLU A 7 38.54 -21.97 -28.47
C GLU A 7 39.73 -21.52 -27.61
N LYS A 8 39.66 -20.31 -27.03
CA LYS A 8 39.92 -20.12 -25.59
C LYS A 8 39.44 -18.75 -25.09
N ILE A 9 38.23 -18.77 -24.52
CA ILE A 9 37.86 -18.43 -23.14
C ILE A 9 38.60 -17.26 -22.46
N GLY A 10 37.81 -16.29 -21.97
CA GLY A 10 38.11 -15.68 -20.66
C GLY A 10 37.69 -14.23 -20.49
N GLY A 11 36.40 -13.95 -20.31
CA GLY A 11 35.92 -12.62 -19.94
C GLY A 11 34.49 -12.63 -19.42
N LYS A 12 34.31 -13.03 -18.15
CA LYS A 12 33.06 -12.79 -17.40
C LYS A 12 32.88 -11.27 -17.25
N GLY A 13 31.99 -10.70 -18.05
CA GLY A 13 31.52 -9.32 -17.92
C GLY A 13 30.01 -9.34 -17.74
N ALA A 14 29.57 -8.95 -16.55
CA ALA A 14 28.20 -8.80 -16.07
C ALA A 14 27.12 -8.77 -17.17
N GLY A 15 26.20 -9.76 -17.11
CA GLY A 15 24.95 -9.70 -17.83
C GLY A 15 24.23 -8.42 -17.44
N ASN A 16 24.17 -7.47 -18.37
CA ASN A 16 23.27 -6.34 -18.28
C ASN A 16 21.86 -6.86 -18.58
N SER A 17 21.26 -7.55 -17.62
CA SER A 17 19.82 -7.79 -17.63
C SER A 17 19.13 -6.48 -17.27
N ARG A 18 19.11 -5.53 -18.21
CA ARG A 18 18.09 -4.49 -18.17
C ARG A 18 16.76 -5.22 -18.27
N LEU A 19 16.00 -5.17 -17.19
CA LEU A 19 14.63 -5.65 -17.16
C LEU A 19 13.87 -4.98 -18.31
N PRO A 20 13.07 -5.72 -19.09
CA PRO A 20 12.32 -5.17 -20.20
C PRO A 20 11.40 -4.02 -19.76
N ASP A 21 11.21 -3.06 -20.67
CA ASP A 21 10.53 -1.76 -20.49
C ASP A 21 9.09 -1.83 -19.93
N HIS A 22 8.47 -3.02 -19.88
CA HIS A 22 7.19 -3.25 -19.21
C HIS A 22 7.28 -3.35 -17.67
N MET A 23 8.49 -3.24 -17.12
CA MET A 23 8.74 -3.19 -15.66
C MET A 23 9.03 -1.76 -15.15
N LEU A 24 8.95 -0.75 -16.01
CA LEU A 24 9.07 0.66 -15.66
C LEU A 24 7.67 1.28 -15.51
N GLY A 25 7.20 1.36 -14.26
CA GLY A 25 6.02 2.13 -13.87
C GLY A 25 4.82 1.32 -13.37
N LYS A 26 5.03 0.36 -12.44
CA LYS A 26 3.91 -0.20 -11.69
C LYS A 26 3.64 0.66 -10.47
N ASN A 27 2.37 0.90 -10.21
CA ASN A 27 1.93 1.65 -9.04
C ASN A 27 2.16 0.79 -7.80
N ASP A 28 3.42 0.62 -7.38
CA ASP A 28 3.80 -0.39 -6.38
C ASP A 28 3.08 -0.17 -5.04
N ALA A 29 2.78 1.07 -4.69
CA ALA A 29 2.00 1.45 -3.51
C ALA A 29 0.46 1.34 -3.72
N ASP A 30 -0.02 1.32 -4.97
CA ASP A 30 -1.45 1.22 -5.32
C ASP A 30 -1.65 0.32 -6.56
N PRO A 31 -1.37 -0.99 -6.44
CA PRO A 31 -1.33 -1.89 -7.60
C PRO A 31 -2.71 -2.14 -8.22
N PHE A 32 -3.79 -1.85 -7.49
CA PHE A 32 -5.15 -1.89 -8.03
C PHE A 32 -5.44 -0.77 -9.02
N ARG A 33 -4.63 0.31 -9.06
CA ARG A 33 -4.76 1.36 -10.06
C ARG A 33 -4.56 0.84 -11.47
N ASP A 34 -3.74 -0.19 -11.66
CA ASP A 34 -3.51 -0.81 -12.97
C ASP A 34 -4.69 -1.69 -13.43
N ILE A 35 -5.59 -2.06 -12.52
CA ILE A 35 -6.71 -2.97 -12.76
C ILE A 35 -8.02 -2.19 -12.89
N TYR A 36 -8.30 -1.33 -11.92
CA TYR A 36 -9.55 -0.56 -11.84
C TYR A 36 -9.41 0.86 -12.34
N GLY A 37 -8.19 1.40 -12.42
CA GLY A 37 -7.99 2.84 -12.59
C GLY A 37 -8.44 3.63 -11.35
N PRO A 38 -8.69 4.95 -11.51
CA PRO A 38 -9.13 5.81 -10.42
C PRO A 38 -10.41 5.31 -9.74
N GLY A 39 -10.40 5.24 -8.41
CA GLY A 39 -11.52 4.78 -7.59
C GLY A 39 -12.78 5.62 -7.76
N ARG A 40 -12.63 6.95 -7.87
CA ARG A 40 -13.75 7.87 -8.14
C ARG A 40 -14.47 7.63 -9.47
N LEU A 41 -13.83 6.96 -10.42
CA LEU A 41 -14.40 6.63 -11.73
C LEU A 41 -14.91 5.18 -11.77
N SER A 42 -14.14 4.25 -11.21
CA SER A 42 -14.48 2.82 -11.23
C SER A 42 -15.49 2.41 -10.15
N HIS A 43 -15.50 3.09 -9.00
CA HIS A 43 -16.32 2.80 -7.83
C HIS A 43 -16.92 4.08 -7.21
N PRO A 44 -17.64 4.91 -7.99
CA PRO A 44 -18.05 6.25 -7.56
C PRO A 44 -18.94 6.24 -6.30
N GLU A 45 -19.89 5.31 -6.21
CA GLU A 45 -20.82 5.25 -5.08
C GLU A 45 -20.09 4.90 -3.76
N GLU A 46 -19.16 3.94 -3.81
CA GLU A 46 -18.39 3.53 -2.64
C GLU A 46 -17.38 4.61 -2.24
N TRP A 47 -16.71 5.21 -3.23
CA TRP A 47 -15.78 6.31 -3.03
C TRP A 47 -16.44 7.47 -2.27
N GLU A 48 -17.60 7.93 -2.76
CA GLU A 48 -18.36 8.99 -2.10
C GLU A 48 -18.90 8.55 -0.72
N SER A 49 -19.31 7.30 -0.58
CA SER A 49 -19.78 6.75 0.70
C SER A 49 -18.69 6.75 1.77
N ILE A 50 -17.47 6.33 1.43
CA ILE A 50 -16.31 6.36 2.33
C ILE A 50 -16.02 7.82 2.74
N ILE A 51 -15.89 8.72 1.77
CA ILE A 51 -15.62 10.14 2.05
C ILE A 51 -16.69 10.75 2.95
N LYS A 52 -17.97 10.47 2.67
CA LYS A 52 -19.08 10.96 3.48
C LYS A 52 -19.01 10.45 4.91
N LYS A 53 -18.86 9.13 5.12
CA LYS A 53 -18.79 8.52 6.46
C LYS A 53 -17.61 9.06 7.27
N THR A 54 -16.46 9.22 6.63
CA THR A 54 -15.26 9.79 7.26
C THR A 54 -15.49 11.24 7.69
N LYS A 55 -16.11 12.07 6.82
CA LYS A 55 -16.49 13.46 7.19
C LYS A 55 -17.52 13.50 8.32
N GLU A 56 -18.54 12.63 8.29
CA GLU A 56 -19.57 12.54 9.34
C GLU A 56 -18.99 12.14 10.71
N ALA A 57 -17.89 11.37 10.71
CA ALA A 57 -17.12 11.05 11.92
C ALA A 57 -16.21 12.20 12.41
N GLY A 58 -16.22 13.35 11.74
CA GLY A 58 -15.47 14.56 12.10
C GLY A 58 -14.04 14.62 11.55
N VAL A 59 -13.64 13.69 10.69
CA VAL A 59 -12.31 13.68 10.05
C VAL A 59 -12.24 14.75 8.97
N GLU A 60 -11.14 15.49 8.93
CA GLU A 60 -10.85 16.42 7.83
C GLU A 60 -10.46 15.62 6.58
N VAL A 61 -11.26 15.68 5.52
CA VAL A 61 -10.94 15.01 4.25
C VAL A 61 -10.39 16.01 3.24
N ARG A 62 -9.18 15.77 2.73
CA ARG A 62 -8.50 16.57 1.71
C ARG A 62 -8.30 15.76 0.45
N ILE A 63 -8.85 16.22 -0.66
CA ILE A 63 -8.57 15.67 -1.99
C ILE A 63 -7.40 16.45 -2.57
N LEU A 64 -6.39 15.73 -3.05
CA LEU A 64 -5.10 16.28 -3.48
C LEU A 64 -4.79 15.81 -4.91
N ASP A 65 -4.02 16.63 -5.63
CA ASP A 65 -3.50 16.39 -6.98
C ASP A 65 -2.11 15.72 -7.00
N ARG A 66 -1.61 15.35 -5.82
CA ARG A 66 -0.34 14.65 -5.61
C ARG A 66 -0.60 13.21 -5.13
N ASP A 67 0.27 12.28 -5.54
CA ASP A 67 0.15 10.84 -5.26
C ASP A 67 0.45 10.52 -3.79
N ILE A 68 -0.43 10.98 -2.89
CA ILE A 68 -0.37 10.79 -1.44
C ILE A 68 -1.74 10.32 -0.96
N MET A 69 -1.74 9.10 -0.43
CA MET A 69 -2.82 8.53 0.38
C MET A 69 -2.32 8.44 1.81
N ALA A 70 -3.11 8.95 2.77
CA ALA A 70 -2.77 8.83 4.18
C ALA A 70 -3.95 9.18 5.09
N TYR A 71 -4.27 8.30 6.04
CA TYR A 71 -4.95 8.66 7.27
C TYR A 71 -3.93 9.07 8.34
N ALA A 72 -4.01 10.32 8.78
CA ALA A 72 -3.19 10.87 9.85
C ALA A 72 -4.04 11.02 11.13
N PRO A 73 -3.85 10.18 12.16
CA PRO A 73 -4.53 10.34 13.45
C PRO A 73 -4.13 11.66 14.11
N LYS A 74 -5.05 12.26 14.88
CA LYS A 74 -4.78 13.51 15.62
C LYS A 74 -4.24 13.26 17.03
N GLY A 75 -4.62 12.13 17.63
CA GLY A 75 -4.34 11.83 19.03
C GLY A 75 -5.22 12.62 19.99
N ASN A 76 -6.37 12.08 20.38
CA ASN A 76 -7.49 12.74 21.10
C ASN A 76 -8.50 13.47 20.19
N GLY A 77 -8.92 12.83 19.11
CA GLY A 77 -10.00 13.29 18.25
C GLY A 77 -9.82 12.81 16.82
N PRO A 78 -10.80 13.11 15.94
CA PRO A 78 -10.73 12.70 14.55
C PRO A 78 -9.53 13.36 13.86
N GLY A 79 -8.84 12.55 13.07
CA GLY A 79 -7.66 12.90 12.29
C GLY A 79 -7.96 13.59 10.97
N GLN A 80 -7.07 13.36 10.00
CA GLN A 80 -7.17 13.83 8.63
C GLN A 80 -7.02 12.67 7.66
N LEU A 81 -7.81 12.65 6.59
CA LEU A 81 -7.67 11.73 5.47
C LEU A 81 -7.25 12.53 4.23
N ASN A 82 -6.03 12.29 3.76
CA ASN A 82 -5.50 12.80 2.51
C ASN A 82 -5.75 11.77 1.40
N ILE A 83 -6.38 12.20 0.32
CA ILE A 83 -6.78 11.34 -0.80
C ILE A 83 -6.18 11.90 -2.08
N TYR A 84 -5.36 11.10 -2.75
CA TYR A 84 -4.99 11.36 -4.14
C TYR A 84 -6.18 11.06 -5.06
N GLU A 85 -6.61 12.04 -5.86
CA GLU A 85 -7.83 11.93 -6.66
C GLU A 85 -7.82 10.81 -7.73
N ASN A 86 -6.63 10.33 -8.12
CA ASN A 86 -6.48 9.25 -9.09
C ASN A 86 -6.04 7.92 -8.46
N ALA A 87 -6.01 7.82 -7.13
CA ALA A 87 -5.81 6.54 -6.45
C ALA A 87 -6.96 5.57 -6.74
N SER A 88 -6.68 4.28 -6.69
CA SER A 88 -7.69 3.22 -6.81
C SER A 88 -8.60 3.20 -5.57
N ILE A 89 -9.74 2.51 -5.70
CA ILE A 89 -10.61 2.28 -4.54
C ILE A 89 -9.92 1.45 -3.45
N SER A 90 -8.95 0.59 -3.81
CA SER A 90 -8.23 -0.26 -2.85
C SER A 90 -7.38 0.58 -1.90
N ALA A 91 -6.63 1.54 -2.45
CA ALA A 91 -5.85 2.47 -1.65
C ALA A 91 -6.75 3.32 -0.72
N LEU A 92 -7.93 3.77 -1.19
CA LEU A 92 -8.86 4.47 -0.32
C LEU A 92 -9.41 3.57 0.81
N ARG A 93 -9.70 2.30 0.51
CA ARG A 93 -10.13 1.31 1.51
C ARG A 93 -9.04 1.04 2.54
N HIS A 94 -7.77 1.03 2.14
CA HIS A 94 -6.61 0.91 3.03
C HIS A 94 -6.61 2.03 4.07
N GLU A 95 -6.61 3.28 3.62
CA GLU A 95 -6.62 4.44 4.52
C GLU A 95 -7.90 4.51 5.37
N TYR A 96 -9.03 4.12 4.80
CA TYR A 96 -10.29 4.02 5.53
C TYR A 96 -10.21 2.97 6.66
N GLN A 97 -9.49 1.86 6.47
CA GLN A 97 -9.28 0.87 7.51
C GLN A 97 -8.44 1.43 8.67
N HIS A 98 -7.42 2.24 8.42
CA HIS A 98 -6.69 2.96 9.49
C HIS A 98 -7.61 3.89 10.28
N PHE A 99 -8.47 4.63 9.59
CA PHE A 99 -9.50 5.45 10.25
C PHE A 99 -10.42 4.61 11.14
N LEU A 100 -10.93 3.48 10.64
CA LEU A 100 -11.80 2.60 11.42
C LEU A 100 -11.10 2.04 12.66
N ASP A 101 -9.82 1.68 12.55
CA ASP A 101 -9.02 1.21 13.67
C ASP A 101 -8.84 2.30 14.74
N ASP A 102 -8.53 3.55 14.34
CA ASP A 102 -8.39 4.70 15.26
C ASP A 102 -9.72 5.06 15.93
N MET A 103 -10.80 5.13 15.15
CA MET A 103 -12.16 5.40 15.64
C MET A 103 -12.63 4.33 16.63
N SER A 104 -12.40 3.05 16.33
CA SER A 104 -12.82 1.94 17.21
C SER A 104 -12.19 1.97 18.60
N LYS A 105 -11.01 2.61 18.72
CA LYS A 105 -10.27 2.79 19.97
C LYS A 105 -10.59 4.12 20.66
N GLY A 106 -11.48 4.94 20.08
CA GLY A 106 -11.86 6.24 20.61
C GLY A 106 -10.80 7.33 20.39
N TYR A 107 -10.06 7.28 19.28
CA TYR A 107 -9.00 8.24 18.92
C TYR A 107 -7.92 8.38 20.01
N PRO A 108 -7.23 7.28 20.36
CA PRO A 108 -6.22 7.27 21.42
C PRO A 108 -5.09 8.27 21.13
N LYS A 109 -4.29 8.59 22.15
CA LYS A 109 -3.11 9.46 21.97
C LYS A 109 -2.14 8.88 20.94
N LEU A 110 -1.40 9.75 20.25
CA LEU A 110 -0.47 9.35 19.18
C LEU A 110 0.58 8.35 19.65
N GLU A 111 1.04 8.40 20.90
CA GLU A 111 2.00 7.44 21.44
C GLU A 111 1.43 6.02 21.49
N VAL A 112 0.12 5.89 21.75
CA VAL A 112 -0.58 4.61 21.72
C VAL A 112 -0.81 4.18 20.28
N THR A 113 -1.27 5.07 19.41
CA THR A 113 -1.51 4.76 17.99
C THR A 113 -0.24 4.32 17.27
N TYR A 114 0.89 4.99 17.55
CA TYR A 114 2.18 4.70 16.95
C TYR A 114 3.06 3.73 17.74
N GLU A 115 2.55 3.14 18.82
CA GLU A 115 3.21 2.01 19.46
C GLU A 115 3.44 0.90 18.42
N PHE A 116 4.64 0.34 18.43
CA PHE A 116 5.13 -0.55 17.38
C PHE A 116 4.19 -1.71 17.07
N LYS A 117 3.71 -2.44 18.10
CA LYS A 117 2.79 -3.57 17.89
C LYS A 117 1.45 -3.10 17.31
N ASN A 118 0.94 -1.97 17.78
CA ASN A 118 -0.28 -1.36 17.24
C ASN A 118 -0.15 -1.03 15.75
N ARG A 119 0.97 -0.41 15.33
CA ARG A 119 1.22 -0.09 13.92
C ARG A 119 1.21 -1.35 13.05
N ILE A 120 1.94 -2.38 13.44
CA ILE A 120 2.00 -3.65 12.69
C ILE A 120 0.61 -4.27 12.51
N ILE A 121 -0.22 -4.25 13.55
CA ILE A 121 -1.59 -4.78 13.50
C ILE A 121 -2.49 -3.94 12.58
N MET A 122 -2.37 -2.61 12.63
CA MET A 122 -3.14 -1.70 11.78
C MET A 122 -2.76 -1.86 10.30
N GLU A 123 -1.47 -1.90 9.98
CA GLU A 123 -1.00 -2.17 8.61
C GLU A 123 -1.51 -3.52 8.11
N LEU A 124 -1.37 -4.58 8.91
CA LEU A 124 -1.88 -5.91 8.51
C LEU A 124 -3.37 -5.87 8.20
N ARG A 125 -4.19 -5.20 9.01
CA ARG A 125 -5.64 -5.09 8.77
C ARG A 125 -5.92 -4.36 7.47
N ALA A 126 -5.22 -3.26 7.19
CA ALA A 126 -5.38 -2.49 5.98
C ALA A 126 -4.98 -3.29 4.73
N TYR A 127 -3.79 -3.92 4.71
CA TYR A 127 -3.39 -4.82 3.62
C TYR A 127 -4.34 -6.00 3.43
N MET A 128 -4.90 -6.56 4.51
CA MET A 128 -5.86 -7.66 4.40
C MET A 128 -7.16 -7.24 3.69
N VAL A 129 -7.52 -5.96 3.69
CA VAL A 129 -8.65 -5.47 2.87
C VAL A 129 -8.32 -5.59 1.39
N GLU A 130 -7.13 -5.17 1.00
CA GLU A 130 -6.67 -5.20 -0.39
C GLU A 130 -6.44 -6.64 -0.89
N ILE A 131 -5.79 -7.47 -0.05
CA ILE A 131 -5.49 -8.87 -0.37
C ILE A 131 -6.79 -9.66 -0.60
N LYS A 132 -7.80 -9.46 0.26
CA LYS A 132 -9.11 -10.12 0.09
C LYS A 132 -9.79 -9.71 -1.22
N GLU A 133 -9.64 -8.45 -1.62
CA GLU A 133 -10.16 -7.99 -2.90
C GLU A 133 -9.43 -8.66 -4.06
N ALA A 134 -8.10 -8.81 -3.98
CA ALA A 134 -7.29 -9.46 -5.00
C ALA A 134 -7.66 -10.94 -5.13
N GLU A 135 -7.85 -11.62 -4.00
CA GLU A 135 -8.34 -13.00 -3.94
C GLU A 135 -9.76 -13.12 -4.51
N ARG A 136 -10.66 -12.19 -4.19
CA ARG A 136 -12.05 -12.16 -4.68
C ARG A 136 -12.13 -12.11 -6.20
N ILE A 137 -11.27 -11.32 -6.84
CA ILE A 137 -11.19 -11.26 -8.32
C ILE A 137 -10.34 -12.37 -8.94
N GLY A 138 -9.81 -13.30 -8.13
CA GLY A 138 -8.99 -14.42 -8.59
C GLY A 138 -7.58 -14.01 -9.04
N ASN A 139 -7.11 -12.80 -8.72
CA ASN A 139 -5.79 -12.32 -9.13
C ASN A 139 -4.72 -12.70 -8.08
N LYS A 140 -4.23 -13.93 -8.19
CA LYS A 140 -3.23 -14.48 -7.26
C LYS A 140 -1.90 -13.73 -7.29
N ALA A 141 -1.47 -13.24 -8.46
CA ALA A 141 -0.22 -12.49 -8.59
C ALA A 141 -0.29 -11.15 -7.86
N LEU A 142 -1.43 -10.46 -7.95
CA LEU A 142 -1.68 -9.24 -7.18
C LEU A 142 -1.73 -9.50 -5.68
N ALA A 143 -2.43 -10.56 -5.25
CA ALA A 143 -2.48 -10.94 -3.84
C ALA A 143 -1.06 -11.21 -3.28
N GLU A 144 -0.21 -11.91 -4.05
CA GLU A 144 1.19 -12.13 -3.68
C GLU A 144 2.00 -10.83 -3.64
N GLN A 145 1.80 -9.92 -4.59
CA GLN A 145 2.42 -8.59 -4.58
C GLN A 145 2.04 -7.80 -3.31
N LEU A 146 0.76 -7.76 -2.95
CA LEU A 146 0.29 -7.08 -1.74
C LEU A 146 0.87 -7.71 -0.46
N TRP A 147 0.99 -9.04 -0.41
CA TRP A 147 1.70 -9.72 0.69
C TRP A 147 3.19 -9.34 0.76
N ASN A 148 3.85 -9.17 -0.39
CA ASN A 148 5.24 -8.71 -0.43
C ASN A 148 5.35 -7.26 0.07
N ASN A 149 4.43 -6.39 -0.33
CA ASN A 149 4.36 -4.99 0.13
C ASN A 149 4.20 -4.92 1.66
N TYR A 150 3.22 -5.66 2.22
CA TYR A 150 3.05 -5.75 3.67
C TYR A 150 4.32 -6.26 4.37
N ARG A 151 4.98 -7.28 3.82
CA ARG A 151 6.23 -7.81 4.41
C ARG A 151 7.35 -6.78 4.39
N ALA A 152 7.48 -6.00 3.32
CA ALA A 152 8.46 -4.92 3.23
C ALA A 152 8.18 -3.81 4.23
N GLU A 153 6.93 -3.38 4.35
CA GLU A 153 6.50 -2.36 5.32
C GLU A 153 6.65 -2.83 6.76
N ARG A 154 6.27 -4.07 7.05
CA ARG A 154 6.52 -4.71 8.35
C ARG A 154 8.00 -4.71 8.69
N GLN A 155 8.87 -5.01 7.73
CA GLN A 155 10.32 -5.00 7.94
C GLN A 155 10.82 -3.59 8.23
N TYR A 156 10.37 -2.59 7.45
CA TYR A 156 10.67 -1.18 7.74
C TYR A 156 10.24 -0.76 9.15
N LEU A 157 9.04 -1.16 9.58
CA LEU A 157 8.55 -0.85 10.93
C LEU A 157 9.40 -1.49 12.02
N ILE A 158 9.90 -2.71 11.80
CA ILE A 158 10.84 -3.38 12.71
C ILE A 158 12.16 -2.61 12.78
N ASP A 159 12.72 -2.26 11.63
CA ASP A 159 14.03 -1.62 11.56
C ASP A 159 14.01 -0.19 12.14
N ALA A 160 12.92 0.54 11.94
CA ALA A 160 12.80 1.93 12.38
C ALA A 160 12.20 2.10 13.79
N PHE A 161 11.36 1.18 14.24
CA PHE A 161 10.58 1.34 15.48
C PHE A 161 10.49 0.07 16.35
N GLY A 162 11.11 -1.03 15.93
CA GLY A 162 11.10 -2.27 16.67
C GLY A 162 11.82 -2.17 18.01
N PRO A 163 11.53 -3.07 18.96
CA PRO A 163 12.28 -3.15 20.21
C PRO A 163 13.74 -3.48 19.92
N ILE A 164 14.66 -2.74 20.56
CA ILE A 164 16.08 -3.11 20.56
C ILE A 164 16.19 -4.39 21.39
N ASN A 165 16.59 -5.49 20.75
CA ASN A 165 16.97 -6.69 21.48
C ASN A 165 18.37 -6.45 22.07
N GLU A 166 18.45 -6.27 23.39
CA GLU A 166 19.71 -6.29 24.15
C GLU A 166 20.24 -7.73 24.31
#